data_AF-A0A4Y8WM71-F1
#
_entry.id   AF-A0A4Y8WM71-F1
#
_cell.length_a   1.000
_cell.length_b   1.000
_cell.length_c   1.000
_cell.angle_alpha   90.00
_cell.angle_beta   90.00
_cell.angle_gamma   90.00
#
_symmetry.space_group_name_H-M   'P 1'
#
loop_
_entity.id
_entity.type
_entity.pdbx_description
1 polymer ?
#
loop_
_entity_poly.entity_id
_entity_poly.type
_entity_poly.pdbx_seq_one_letter_code
_entity_poly.pdbx_strand_id
1 'polypeptide(L)' 'DRIYLNKNNCQYMESKDIIPIGKRLGRPPKQEKTEAELKEMHQRNEVEGTFGTVKMRYGAARIRTRLPETTEVAVAMSFL' A
#
# COMPACT_ATOMS: atom_id res chain seq x y z
N ASP A 1 -0.11 1.03 -7.17
CA ASP A 1 1.29 1.40 -6.91
C ASP A 1 1.94 2.53 -7.68
N ARG A 2 1.95 2.56 -9.01
CA ARG A 2 2.73 3.59 -9.75
C ARG A 2 2.42 5.05 -9.36
N ILE A 3 1.19 5.35 -8.94
CA ILE A 3 0.76 6.67 -8.48
C ILE A 3 1.49 7.15 -7.20
N TYR A 4 2.01 6.22 -6.40
CA TYR A 4 2.72 6.52 -5.15
C TYR A 4 4.25 6.61 -5.33
N LEU A 5 4.78 6.25 -6.51
CA LEU A 5 6.20 6.35 -6.84
C LEU A 5 6.57 7.71 -7.46
N ASN A 6 6.03 8.78 -6.88
CA ASN A 6 6.38 10.14 -7.25
C ASN A 6 7.72 10.55 -6.60
N LYS A 7 8.33 11.62 -7.10
CA LYS A 7 9.66 12.07 -6.66
C LYS A 7 9.70 12.35 -5.15
N ASN A 8 8.69 13.02 -4.62
CA ASN A 8 8.62 13.39 -3.20
C ASN A 8 8.54 12.15 -2.30
N ASN A 9 7.73 11.17 -2.70
CA ASN A 9 7.58 9.92 -1.96
C ASN A 9 8.87 9.08 -2.02
N CYS A 10 9.55 9.03 -3.18
CA CYS A 10 10.84 8.34 -3.26
C CYS A 10 11.88 9.00 -2.34
N GLN A 11 11.97 10.33 -2.33
CA GLN A 11 12.88 11.05 -1.43
C GLN A 11 12.54 10.81 0.05
N TYR A 12 11.26 10.75 0.38
CA TYR A 12 10.80 10.44 1.74
C TYR A 12 11.10 9.00 2.16
N MET A 13 11.03 8.05 1.22
CA MET A 13 11.39 6.66 1.46
C MET A 13 12.90 6.51 1.63
N GLU A 14 13.68 7.16 0.77
CA GLU A 14 15.15 7.21 0.86
C GLU A 14 15.63 7.81 2.19
N SER A 15 14.99 8.87 2.69
CA SER A 15 15.35 9.46 3.99
C SER A 15 15.02 8.56 5.20
N LYS A 16 14.27 7.48 4.97
CA LYS A 16 13.89 6.48 5.97
C LYS A 16 14.56 5.12 5.73
N ASP A 17 15.55 5.06 4.84
CA ASP A 17 16.22 3.83 4.42
C ASP A 17 15.25 2.78 3.82
N ILE A 18 14.14 3.23 3.24
CA ILE A 18 13.16 2.39 2.57
C ILE A 18 13.46 2.39 1.06
N ILE A 19 13.69 1.22 0.49
CA ILE A 19 13.96 1.06 -0.95
C ILE A 19 12.62 1.04 -1.71
N PRO A 20 12.36 1.99 -2.62
CA PRO A 20 11.12 2.00 -3.39
C PRO A 20 11.16 0.94 -4.49
N ILE A 21 10.33 -0.10 -4.33
CA ILE A 21 10.32 -1.25 -5.24
C ILE A 21 9.10 -1.16 -6.15
N GLY A 22 9.38 -0.97 -7.44
CA GLY A 22 8.38 -0.76 -8.48
C GLY A 22 8.86 0.12 -9.64
N LYS A 23 8.08 0.16 -10.74
CA LYS A 23 8.44 0.94 -11.93
C LYS A 23 8.34 2.44 -11.64
N ARG A 24 9.46 3.16 -11.77
CA ARG A 24 9.49 4.63 -11.74
C ARG A 24 8.48 5.23 -12.73
N LEU A 25 7.97 6.41 -12.42
CA LEU A 25 7.15 7.17 -13.36
C LEU A 25 7.97 7.51 -14.61
N GLY A 26 7.66 6.88 -15.74
CA GLY A 26 8.27 7.17 -17.04
C GLY A 26 8.14 6.01 -18.02
N ARG A 27 8.96 6.00 -19.07
CA ARG A 27 9.06 4.85 -19.97
C ARG A 27 9.72 3.69 -19.19
N PRO A 28 9.08 2.52 -19.08
CA PRO A 28 9.71 1.37 -18.44
C PRO A 28 10.94 0.92 -19.26
N PRO A 29 12.03 0.50 -18.61
CA PRO A 29 13.17 -0.09 -19.30
C PRO A 29 12.76 -1.38 -20.02
N LYS A 30 13.50 -1.75 -21.06
CA LYS A 30 13.21 -2.94 -21.90
C LYS A 30 13.48 -4.27 -21.17
N GLN A 31 14.19 -4.24 -20.04
CA GLN A 31 14.53 -5.42 -19.26
C GLN A 31 13.29 -6.02 -18.56
N GLU A 32 13.26 -7.35 -18.52
CA GLU A 32 12.29 -8.12 -17.76
C GLU A 32 12.55 -7.98 -16.26
N LYS A 33 11.49 -8.17 -15.46
CA LYS A 33 11.59 -8.11 -14.01
C LYS A 33 12.42 -9.29 -13.52
N THR A 34 13.25 -9.06 -12.51
CA THR A 34 13.95 -10.14 -11.82
C THR A 34 13.00 -10.92 -10.91
N GLU A 35 13.34 -12.18 -10.61
CA GLU A 35 12.54 -13.01 -9.68
C GLU A 35 12.43 -12.38 -8.28
N ALA A 36 13.47 -11.68 -7.82
CA ALA A 36 13.46 -10.96 -6.55
C ALA A 36 12.40 -9.85 -6.53
N GLU A 37 12.33 -9.04 -7.59
CA GLU A 37 11.31 -7.99 -7.74
C GLU A 37 9.90 -8.57 -7.80
N LEU A 38 9.71 -9.72 -8.46
CA LEU A 38 8.42 -10.40 -8.51
C LEU A 38 7.99 -10.88 -7.13
N LYS A 39 8.90 -11.53 -6.38
CA LYS A 39 8.60 -12.08 -5.05
C LYS A 39 8.15 -10.98 -4.07
N GLU A 40 8.80 -9.83 -4.11
CA GLU A 40 8.42 -8.71 -3.27
C GLU A 40 7.10 -8.05 -3.70
N MET A 41 6.87 -7.93 -5.01
CA MET A 41 5.55 -7.50 -5.51
C MET A 41 4.43 -8.43 -5.04
N HIS A 42 4.66 -9.75 -4.99
CA HIS A 42 3.67 -10.69 -4.49
C HIS A 42 3.35 -10.48 -3.01
N GLN A 43 4.37 -10.26 -2.17
CA GLN A 43 4.17 -9.95 -0.75
C GLN A 43 3.35 -8.67 -0.55
N ARG A 44 3.63 -7.62 -1.33
CA ARG A 44 2.84 -6.38 -1.30
C ARG A 44 1.41 -6.59 -1.73
N ASN A 45 1.18 -7.35 -2.81
CA ASN A 45 -0.15 -7.64 -3.31
C ASN A 45 -0.99 -8.40 -2.27
N GLU A 46 -0.38 -9.30 -1.50
CA GLU A 46 -1.06 -10.01 -0.41
C GLU A 46 -1.55 -9.03 0.66
N VAL A 47 -0.68 -8.11 1.10
CA VAL A 47 -1.04 -7.06 2.06
C VAL A 47 -2.14 -6.13 1.48
N GLU A 48 -2.03 -5.70 0.21
CA GLU A 48 -3.07 -4.91 -0.44
C GLU A 48 -4.42 -5.64 -0.53
N GLY A 49 -4.38 -6.95 -0.77
CA GLY A 49 -5.57 -7.81 -0.77
C GLY A 49 -6.28 -7.81 0.60
N THR A 50 -5.52 -7.81 1.70
CA THR A 50 -6.10 -7.71 3.04
C THR A 50 -6.80 -6.36 3.25
N PHE A 51 -6.20 -5.25 2.83
CA PHE A 51 -6.84 -3.93 2.91
C PHE A 51 -8.14 -3.86 2.10
N GLY A 52 -8.16 -4.46 0.91
CA GLY A 52 -9.37 -4.56 0.09
C GLY A 52 -10.48 -5.34 0.81
N THR A 53 -10.11 -6.47 1.43
CA THR A 53 -11.03 -7.31 2.20
C THR A 53 -11.59 -6.56 3.41
N VAL A 54 -10.77 -5.83 4.15
CA VAL A 54 -11.20 -5.02 5.30
C VAL A 54 -12.19 -3.94 4.92
N LYS A 55 -11.91 -3.23 3.84
CA LYS A 55 -12.79 -2.16 3.36
C LYS A 55 -14.12 -2.72 2.84
N MET A 56 -14.08 -3.77 2.02
CA MET A 56 -15.25 -4.30 1.33
C MET A 56 -16.04 -5.29 2.18
N ARG A 57 -15.38 -6.34 2.69
CA ARG A 57 -16.02 -7.46 3.39
C ARG A 57 -16.30 -7.14 4.85
N TYR A 58 -15.34 -6.57 5.55
CA TYR A 58 -15.52 -6.15 6.96
C TYR A 58 -16.13 -4.76 7.09
N GLY A 59 -16.36 -4.07 5.97
CA GLY A 59 -17.16 -2.84 5.95
C GLY A 59 -16.45 -1.61 6.53
N ALA A 60 -15.13 -1.64 6.72
CA ALA A 60 -14.38 -0.51 7.24
C ALA A 60 -14.56 0.77 6.39
N ALA A 61 -14.83 0.63 5.08
CA ALA A 61 -15.14 1.76 4.20
C ALA A 61 -16.49 2.45 4.50
N ARG A 62 -17.33 1.87 5.36
CA ARG A 62 -18.64 2.40 5.77
C ARG A 62 -18.63 3.02 7.16
N ILE A 63 -17.49 3.06 7.84
CA ILE A 63 -17.35 3.73 9.14
C ILE A 63 -17.48 5.24 8.93
N ARG A 64 -18.39 5.87 9.68
CA ARG A 64 -18.76 7.30 9.57
C ARG A 64 -18.74 7.99 10.95
N THR A 65 -17.94 7.47 11.87
CA THR A 65 -17.72 8.04 13.21
C THR A 65 -17.23 9.48 13.12
N ARG A 66 -17.64 10.31 14.08
CA ARG A 66 -17.36 11.76 14.05
C ARG A 66 -15.96 12.11 14.56
N LEU A 67 -15.48 11.39 15.57
CA LEU A 67 -14.22 11.68 16.24
C LEU A 67 -13.12 10.72 15.76
N PRO A 68 -11.86 11.17 15.64
CA PRO A 68 -10.76 10.32 15.19
C PRO A 68 -10.56 9.12 16.12
N GLU A 69 -10.63 9.31 17.44
CA GLU A 69 -10.43 8.24 18.43
C GLU A 69 -11.50 7.15 18.27
N THR A 70 -12.76 7.54 18.05
CA THR A 70 -13.86 6.58 17.81
C THR A 70 -13.72 5.87 16.47
N THR A 71 -13.09 6.51 15.48
CA THR A 71 -12.85 5.92 14.16
C THR A 71 -11.78 4.85 14.25
N GLU A 72 -10.70 5.10 14.98
CA GLU A 72 -9.63 4.14 15.22
C GLU A 72 -10.16 2.88 15.91
N VAL A 73 -10.97 3.04 16.95
CA VAL A 73 -11.61 1.90 17.65
C VAL A 73 -12.54 1.13 16.71
N ALA A 74 -13.40 1.81 15.95
CA ALA A 74 -14.32 1.14 15.03
C ALA A 74 -13.59 0.37 13.91
N VAL A 75 -12.48 0.93 13.42
CA VAL A 75 -11.61 0.25 12.45
C VAL A 75 -10.96 -0.97 13.10
N ALA A 76 -10.41 -0.86 14.30
CA ALA A 76 -9.79 -1.99 15.02
C ALA A 76 -10.80 -3.14 15.25
N MET A 77 -12.04 -2.81 15.63
CA MET A 77 -13.12 -3.79 15.79
C MET A 77 -13.46 -4.54 14.48
N SER A 78 -13.17 -3.96 13.31
CA SER A 78 -13.43 -4.60 12.01
C SER A 78 -12.44 -5.72 11.68
N PHE A 79 -11.37 -5.88 12.47
CA PHE A 79 -10.34 -6.92 12.31
C PHE A 79 -10.49 -8.09 13.30
N LEU A 80 -11.43 -8.01 14.24
CA LEU A 80 -11.76 -9.07 15.19
C LEU A 80 -12.76 -10.07 14.58
#